data_AF-A0AA38G8X2-F1
#
_entry.id   AF-A0AA38G8X2-F1
#
_cell.length_a   1.000
_cell.length_b   1.000
_cell.length_c   1.000
_cell.angle_alpha   90.00
_cell.angle_beta   90.00
_cell.angle_gamma   90.00
#
_symmetry.space_group_name_H-M   'P 1'
#
loop_
_entity.id
_entity.type
_entity.pdbx_description
1 polymer ?
#
loop_
_entity_poly.entity_id
_entity_poly.type
_entity_poly.pdbx_seq_one_letter_code
_entity_poly.pdbx_strand_id
1 'polypeptide(L)'
;MCGLLIFYSEHKFSGLGLDMLGDGTKYFCMRHGKRVAKLNRPPDQRRALLRGLTTEILRHGRIKTTKAKARAMRKYVDKMITLAKGGTLHERRQALGFIYDKQLVHALFAEVQD
;
A
#
# COMPACT_ATOMS: atom_id res chain seq x y z
N MET A 1 -41.01 -31.33 -0.89
CA MET A 1 -41.56 -30.49 0.19
C MET A 1 -40.52 -30.36 1.28
N CYS A 2 -40.42 -29.17 1.89
CA CYS A 2 -39.34 -28.67 2.79
C CYS A 2 -37.97 -28.53 2.09
N GLY A 3 -37.38 -27.36 1.91
CA GLY A 3 -37.47 -26.13 2.69
C GLY A 3 -36.30 -26.05 3.67
N LEU A 4 -35.21 -25.40 3.26
CA LEU A 4 -34.55 -24.39 4.08
C LEU A 4 -33.64 -23.50 3.21
N LEU A 5 -33.88 -22.21 3.34
CA LEU A 5 -33.09 -21.07 2.89
C LEU A 5 -31.68 -21.06 3.51
N ILE A 6 -30.70 -20.49 2.80
CA ILE A 6 -29.67 -19.52 3.26
C ILE A 6 -28.91 -19.06 1.98
N PHE A 7 -29.25 -17.90 1.40
CA PHE A 7 -28.61 -16.58 1.60
C PHE A 7 -27.30 -16.35 0.81
N TYR A 8 -27.43 -15.71 -0.35
CA TYR A 8 -26.50 -14.75 -0.99
C TYR A 8 -27.29 -14.15 -2.18
N SER A 9 -28.23 -13.22 -2.00
CA SER A 9 -28.07 -11.84 -1.52
C SER A 9 -26.88 -11.13 -2.16
N GLU A 10 -27.19 -10.46 -3.28
CA GLU A 10 -26.74 -9.12 -3.65
C GLU A 10 -25.28 -8.73 -3.42
N HIS A 11 -24.52 -8.69 -4.51
CA HIS A 11 -23.73 -7.49 -4.79
C HIS A 11 -24.05 -6.99 -6.19
N LYS A 12 -25.23 -6.33 -6.28
CA LYS A 12 -25.43 -5.26 -7.25
C LYS A 12 -24.26 -4.28 -7.10
N PHE A 13 -23.37 -4.24 -8.09
CA PHE A 13 -22.47 -3.12 -8.29
C PHE A 13 -23.26 -1.95 -8.89
N SER A 14 -24.38 -1.59 -8.25
CA SER A 14 -25.16 -0.38 -8.53
C SER A 14 -24.46 0.77 -7.82
N GLY A 15 -23.54 1.42 -8.53
CA GLY A 15 -22.76 2.52 -7.97
C GLY A 15 -22.02 3.35 -9.02
N LEU A 16 -22.55 3.41 -10.25
CA LEU A 16 -22.25 4.49 -11.19
C LEU A 16 -23.61 4.89 -11.79
N GLY A 17 -24.30 5.79 -11.09
CA GLY A 17 -25.34 6.59 -11.73
C GLY A 17 -24.69 7.35 -12.88
N LEU A 18 -24.86 6.82 -14.09
CA LEU A 18 -24.80 7.58 -15.32
C LEU A 18 -26.10 8.38 -15.38
N ASP A 19 -26.15 9.48 -14.65
CA ASP A 19 -27.19 10.47 -14.86
C ASP A 19 -26.80 11.15 -16.18
N MET A 20 -27.32 10.61 -17.28
CA MET A 20 -27.28 11.22 -18.59
C MET A 20 -28.08 12.53 -18.48
N LEU A 21 -27.43 13.69 -18.62
CA LEU A 21 -28.15 14.85 -19.13
C LEU A 21 -28.38 14.59 -20.63
N GLY A 22 -29.56 14.97 -21.13
CA GLY A 22 -30.13 14.58 -22.42
C GLY A 22 -29.36 15.02 -23.69
N ASP A 23 -28.13 15.47 -23.55
CA ASP A 23 -27.22 15.99 -24.57
C ASP A 23 -26.03 15.06 -24.89
N GLY A 24 -25.89 13.92 -24.20
CA GLY A 24 -24.91 12.87 -24.54
C GLY A 24 -23.44 13.22 -24.23
N THR A 25 -23.17 14.32 -23.52
CA THR A 25 -21.82 14.69 -23.12
C THR A 25 -21.42 13.98 -21.82
N LYS A 26 -20.28 13.27 -21.83
CA LYS A 26 -19.74 12.61 -20.62
C LYS A 26 -18.97 13.62 -19.78
N TYR A 27 -19.49 13.97 -18.60
CA TYR A 27 -18.68 14.67 -17.59
C TYR A 27 -17.63 13.70 -17.03
N PHE A 28 -16.37 13.84 -17.46
CA PHE A 28 -15.25 13.17 -16.80
C PHE A 28 -15.04 13.82 -15.42
N CYS A 29 -15.76 13.36 -14.40
CA CYS A 29 -15.45 13.73 -13.04
C CYS A 29 -14.04 13.21 -12.71
N MET A 30 -13.05 14.11 -12.77
CA MET A 30 -11.69 13.76 -12.42
C MET A 30 -11.67 13.28 -10.98
N ARG A 31 -11.04 12.13 -10.71
CA ARG A 31 -10.79 11.71 -9.32
C ARG A 31 -9.88 12.74 -8.64
N HIS A 32 -10.45 13.52 -7.73
CA HIS A 32 -9.77 14.49 -6.87
C HIS A 32 -8.94 13.80 -5.76
N GLY A 33 -8.02 14.54 -5.12
CA GLY A 33 -7.27 14.05 -3.96
C GLY A 33 -6.28 12.90 -4.21
N LYS A 34 -5.75 12.75 -5.44
CA LYS A 34 -4.80 11.68 -5.77
C LYS A 34 -3.44 11.89 -5.10
N ARG A 35 -3.20 11.19 -3.99
CA ARG A 35 -1.94 11.25 -3.21
C ARG A 35 -0.95 10.13 -3.51
N VAL A 36 -1.29 9.17 -4.37
CA VAL A 36 -0.46 8.00 -4.69
C VAL A 36 0.28 8.19 -6.00
N ALA A 37 1.61 8.08 -5.98
CA ALA A 37 2.44 8.14 -7.18
C ALA A 37 2.33 6.84 -7.99
N LYS A 38 1.96 6.93 -9.28
CA LYS A 38 1.76 5.74 -10.14
C LYS A 38 3.07 5.13 -10.67
N LEU A 39 4.14 5.92 -10.80
CA LEU A 39 5.48 5.49 -11.27
C LEU A 39 5.46 4.74 -12.62
N ASN A 40 4.46 5.00 -13.46
CA ASN A 40 4.20 4.32 -14.74
C ASN A 40 4.17 2.79 -14.64
N ARG A 41 3.68 2.26 -13.52
CA ARG A 41 3.58 0.81 -13.28
C ARG A 41 2.19 0.42 -12.76
N PRO A 42 1.71 -0.80 -13.09
CA PRO A 42 0.52 -1.36 -12.46
C PRO A 42 0.72 -1.51 -10.94
N PRO A 43 -0.37 -1.62 -10.16
CA PRO A 43 -0.31 -1.63 -8.70
C PRO A 43 0.59 -2.72 -8.12
N ASP A 44 0.61 -3.91 -8.70
CA ASP A 44 1.38 -5.06 -8.20
C ASP A 44 2.88 -4.83 -8.35
N GLN A 45 3.31 -4.45 -9.55
CA GLN A 45 4.72 -4.11 -9.83
C GLN A 45 5.18 -2.91 -9.00
N ARG A 46 4.31 -1.91 -8.81
CA ARG A 46 4.63 -0.75 -7.96
C ARG A 46 4.84 -1.17 -6.51
N ARG A 47 4.00 -2.06 -5.98
CA ARG A 47 4.14 -2.57 -4.61
C ARG A 47 5.44 -3.35 -4.44
N ALA A 48 5.79 -4.21 -5.40
CA ALA A 48 7.05 -4.96 -5.39
C ALA A 48 8.27 -4.02 -5.44
N LEU A 49 8.26 -3.02 -6.32
CA LEU A 49 9.34 -2.03 -6.42
C LEU A 49 9.55 -1.27 -5.11
N LEU A 50 8.48 -0.79 -4.49
CA LEU A 50 8.58 -0.01 -3.26
C LEU A 50 9.04 -0.88 -2.08
N ARG A 51 8.61 -2.14 -2.01
CA ARG A 51 9.13 -3.10 -1.02
C ARG A 51 10.63 -3.30 -1.16
N GLY A 52 11.11 -3.58 -2.37
CA GLY A 52 12.54 -3.75 -2.63
C GLY A 52 13.35 -2.50 -2.28
N LEU A 53 12.91 -1.32 -2.71
CA LEU A 53 13.66 -0.09 -2.39
C LEU A 53 13.70 0.18 -0.87
N THR A 54 12.62 -0.09 -0.14
CA THR A 54 12.60 0.04 1.31
C THR A 54 13.56 -0.94 1.98
N THR A 55 13.61 -2.20 1.56
CA THR A 55 14.56 -3.17 2.13
C THR A 55 16.01 -2.80 1.87
N GLU A 56 16.30 -2.33 0.67
CA GLU A 56 17.65 -1.91 0.30
C GLU A 56 18.11 -0.69 1.12
N ILE A 57 17.24 0.31 1.33
CA ILE A 57 17.60 1.49 2.12
C ILE A 57 17.90 1.10 3.57
N LEU A 58 17.09 0.22 4.15
CA LEU A 58 17.30 -0.22 5.53
C LEU A 58 18.59 -1.04 5.66
N ARG A 59 18.97 -1.81 4.63
CA ARG A 59 20.21 -2.59 4.60
C ARG A 59 21.47 -1.73 4.48
N HIS A 60 21.44 -0.74 3.59
CA HIS A 60 22.64 0.02 3.21
C HIS A 60 22.70 1.43 3.81
N GLY A 61 21.63 1.92 4.42
CA GLY A 61 21.49 3.29 4.94
C GLY A 61 21.33 4.37 3.87
N ARG A 62 21.87 4.19 2.66
CA ARG A 62 21.80 5.17 1.56
C ARG A 62 21.74 4.52 0.18
N ILE A 63 20.88 5.05 -0.70
CA ILE A 63 20.79 4.62 -2.11
C ILE A 63 20.61 5.82 -3.04
N LYS A 64 21.25 5.76 -4.21
CA LYS A 64 21.01 6.69 -5.32
C LYS A 64 19.80 6.22 -6.13
N THR A 65 18.68 6.96 -6.08
CA THR A 65 17.46 6.67 -6.85
C THR A 65 16.90 7.94 -7.50
N THR A 66 15.85 7.81 -8.31
CA THR A 66 15.19 8.98 -8.93
C THR A 66 14.29 9.72 -7.94
N LYS A 67 14.15 11.04 -8.12
CA LYS A 67 13.35 11.92 -7.24
C LYS A 67 11.92 11.41 -7.01
N ALA A 68 11.25 10.94 -8.05
CA ALA A 68 9.88 10.42 -7.95
C ALA A 68 9.80 9.15 -7.10
N LYS A 69 10.75 8.21 -7.25
CA LYS A 69 10.81 6.98 -6.44
C LYS A 69 11.13 7.31 -4.98
N ALA A 70 12.08 8.20 -4.73
CA ALA A 70 12.46 8.62 -3.39
C ALA A 70 11.27 9.24 -2.61
N ARG A 71 10.51 10.16 -3.24
CA ARG A 71 9.32 10.76 -2.60
C ARG A 71 8.24 9.72 -2.26
N ALA A 72 8.04 8.73 -3.13
CA ALA A 72 7.05 7.68 -2.91
C ALA A 72 7.47 6.70 -1.79
N MET A 73 8.76 6.33 -1.77
CA MET A 73 9.31 5.38 -0.81
C MET A 73 9.37 5.93 0.63
N ARG A 74 9.60 7.24 0.82
CA ARG A 74 9.66 7.88 2.15
C ARG A 74 8.53 7.42 3.08
N LYS A 75 7.28 7.48 2.61
CA LYS A 75 6.10 7.03 3.36
C LYS A 75 6.21 5.60 3.89
N TYR A 76 6.84 4.70 3.14
CA TYR A 76 6.98 3.30 3.53
C TYR A 76 8.11 3.11 4.53
N VAL A 77 9.24 3.80 4.33
CA VAL A 77 10.38 3.79 5.27
C VAL A 77 9.96 4.35 6.61
N ASP A 78 9.32 5.53 6.62
CA ASP A 78 8.84 6.19 7.85
C ASP A 78 7.88 5.26 8.61
N LYS A 79 6.98 4.57 7.89
CA LYS A 79 6.07 3.60 8.49
C LYS A 79 6.82 2.43 9.14
N MET A 80 7.88 1.90 8.52
CA MET A 80 8.65 0.81 9.13
C MET A 80 9.35 1.26 10.41
N ILE A 81 9.88 2.49 10.43
CA ILE A 81 10.50 3.07 11.63
C ILE A 81 9.45 3.29 12.73
N THR A 82 8.26 3.77 12.39
CA THR A 82 7.17 3.92 13.37
C THR A 82 6.78 2.57 13.99
N LEU A 83 6.66 1.52 13.19
CA LEU A 83 6.38 0.17 13.70
C LEU A 83 7.51 -0.36 14.59
N ALA A 84 8.76 -0.03 14.28
CA ALA A 84 9.92 -0.42 15.07
C ALA A 84 9.86 0.16 16.49
N LYS A 85 9.49 1.44 16.60
CA LYS A 85 9.38 2.16 17.87
C LYS A 85 8.31 1.59 18.80
N GLY A 86 7.21 1.08 18.26
CA GLY A 86 6.15 0.47 19.09
C GLY A 86 6.55 -0.90 19.68
N GLY A 87 7.43 -1.64 19.02
CA GLY A 87 8.08 -2.84 19.56
C GLY A 87 7.18 -4.07 19.82
N THR A 88 5.87 -3.98 19.58
CA THR A 88 4.92 -5.07 19.89
C THR A 88 5.02 -6.25 18.91
N LEU A 89 4.53 -7.43 19.32
CA LEU A 89 4.46 -8.61 18.45
C LEU A 89 3.61 -8.36 17.18
N HIS A 90 2.58 -7.52 17.29
CA HIS A 90 1.73 -7.20 16.15
C HIS A 90 2.50 -6.39 15.09
N GLU A 91 3.28 -5.41 15.52
CA GLU A 91 4.07 -4.57 14.62
C GLU A 91 5.19 -5.36 13.93
N ARG A 92 5.84 -6.27 14.67
CA ARG A 92 6.82 -7.21 14.08
C ARG A 92 6.18 -8.06 12.97
N ARG A 93 4.95 -8.56 13.19
CA ARG A 93 4.20 -9.31 12.16
C ARG A 93 3.86 -8.45 10.94
N GLN A 94 3.49 -7.19 11.14
CA GLN A 94 3.25 -6.26 10.04
C GLN A 94 4.52 -5.97 9.23
N ALA A 95 5.66 -5.77 9.90
CA ALA A 95 6.96 -5.52 9.25
C ALA A 95 7.44 -6.73 8.44
N LEU A 96 7.34 -7.94 9.00
CA LEU A 96 7.61 -9.21 8.30
C LEU A 96 6.70 -9.42 7.09
N GLY A 97 5.47 -8.91 7.15
CA GLY A 97 4.55 -8.92 6.02
C GLY A 97 4.93 -7.97 4.89
N PHE A 98 5.90 -7.06 5.08
CA PHE A 98 6.32 -6.07 4.06
C PHE A 98 7.74 -6.30 3.56
N ILE A 99 8.70 -6.50 4.47
CA ILE A 99 10.13 -6.70 4.20
C ILE A 99 10.40 -8.16 3.82
N TYR A 100 11.33 -8.38 2.87
CA TYR A 100 11.69 -9.73 2.41
C TYR A 100 12.61 -10.48 3.38
N ASP A 101 13.51 -9.77 4.05
CA ASP A 101 14.54 -10.35 4.90
C ASP A 101 14.12 -10.33 6.38
N LYS A 102 14.09 -11.51 6.99
CA LYS A 102 13.74 -11.67 8.42
C LYS A 102 14.82 -11.12 9.33
N GLN A 103 16.10 -11.31 8.99
CA GLN A 103 17.23 -10.87 9.82
C GLN A 103 17.26 -9.35 9.93
N LEU A 104 17.00 -8.67 8.82
CA LEU A 104 16.90 -7.21 8.77
C LEU A 104 15.80 -6.67 9.69
N VAL A 105 14.66 -7.36 9.77
CA VAL A 105 13.59 -6.95 10.70
C VAL A 105 14.05 -7.09 12.15
N HIS A 106 14.75 -8.18 12.50
CA HIS A 106 15.27 -8.34 13.86
C HIS A 106 16.29 -7.26 14.22
N ALA A 107 17.23 -6.94 13.33
CA ALA A 107 18.21 -5.87 13.52
C ALA A 107 17.52 -4.50 13.70
N LEU A 108 16.56 -4.19 12.83
CA LEU A 108 15.84 -2.92 12.85
C LEU A 108 15.06 -2.67 14.16
N PHE A 109 14.49 -3.71 14.77
CA PHE A 109 13.82 -3.59 16.06
C PHE A 109 14.79 -3.55 17.25
N ALA A 110 16.03 -4.02 17.08
CA ALA A 110 17.06 -3.91 18.11
C ALA A 110 17.68 -2.50 18.11
N GLU A 111 18.04 -1.97 16.94
CA GLU A 111 18.74 -0.68 16.80
C GLU A 111 17.88 0.56 17.15
N VAL A 112 16.56 0.48 17.00
CA VAL A 112 15.66 1.66 17.15
C VAL A 112 15.20 1.88 18.60
N GLN A 113 15.45 0.92 19.51
CA GLN A 113 15.02 1.02 20.91
C GLN A 113 15.99 1.79 21.81
N ASP A 114 17.23 2.01 21.36
CA ASP A 114 18.24 2.86 22.01
C ASP A 114 18.07 4.34 21.60
#